data_AF-A0A6G2Q549-F1
#
_entry.id   AF-A0A6G2Q549-F1
#
_cell.length_a   1.000
_cell.length_b   1.000
_cell.length_c   1.000
_cell.angle_alpha   90.00
_cell.angle_beta   90.00
_cell.angle_gamma   90.00
#
_symmetry.space_group_name_H-M   'P 1'
#
loop_
_entity.id
_entity.type
_entity.pdbx_description
1 polymer ?
#
loop_
_entity_poly.entity_id
_entity_poly.type
_entity_poly.pdbx_seq_one_letter_code
_entity_poly.pdbx_strand_id
1 'polypeptide(L)'
;IEGTFFLRARVEGNDVGYASICASGPHATTIHWVRNDGPVRAGDLLLLDAGVETRNLYTADITRTLPVSGRFTPLQRKIYDAVYEAQEAGIAVVRPGAGYREYHLEAQRVLAEHLVSWGLLGDLSVDKVLELGLQRRWTMHGTGHMLGIDVHDCAAARTEMYVEGTLEPGMVLTVEPGLYFQADDLTVPEEYRG
;
A
#
# COMPACT_ATOMS: atom_id res chain seq x y z
N ILE A 1 -6.51 8.53 -16.69
CA ILE A 1 -5.37 8.72 -15.75
C ILE A 1 -4.22 7.85 -16.21
N GLU A 2 -4.43 6.54 -16.33
CA GLU A 2 -3.44 5.60 -16.89
C GLU A 2 -2.81 6.09 -18.21
N GLY A 3 -3.63 6.58 -19.16
CA GLY A 3 -3.14 7.02 -20.46
C GLY A 3 -2.21 8.24 -20.37
N THR A 4 -2.43 9.12 -19.38
CA THR A 4 -1.55 10.27 -19.13
C THR A 4 -0.22 9.81 -18.54
N PHE A 5 -0.24 8.88 -17.59
CA PHE A 5 0.97 8.28 -17.02
C PHE A 5 1.78 7.57 -18.10
N PHE A 6 1.12 6.71 -18.89
CA PHE A 6 1.77 5.96 -19.96
C PHE A 6 2.33 6.89 -21.05
N LEU A 7 1.59 7.92 -21.47
CA LEU A 7 2.09 8.93 -22.39
C LEU A 7 3.39 9.56 -21.86
N ARG A 8 3.43 9.91 -20.58
CA ARG A 8 4.62 10.50 -19.96
C ARG A 8 5.80 9.52 -19.94
N ALA A 9 5.57 8.27 -19.54
CA ALA A 9 6.58 7.22 -19.56
C ALA A 9 7.19 7.04 -20.97
N ARG A 10 6.33 7.00 -22.01
CA ARG A 10 6.75 6.87 -23.40
C ARG A 10 7.56 8.07 -23.90
N VAL A 11 7.20 9.29 -23.52
CA VAL A 11 7.96 10.50 -23.88
C VAL A 11 9.38 10.46 -23.30
N GLU A 12 9.54 9.90 -22.10
CA GLU A 12 10.84 9.70 -21.47
C GLU A 12 11.60 8.46 -22.01
N GLY A 13 10.95 7.68 -22.87
CA GLY A 13 11.54 6.53 -23.54
C GLY A 13 11.51 5.23 -22.74
N ASN A 14 10.58 5.14 -21.78
CA ASN A 14 10.32 3.98 -20.93
C ASN A 14 8.97 3.33 -21.30
N ASP A 15 8.73 2.11 -20.82
CA ASP A 15 7.41 1.48 -20.81
C ASP A 15 6.81 1.48 -19.40
N VAL A 16 5.58 0.99 -19.23
CA VAL A 16 5.04 0.70 -17.89
C VAL A 16 5.64 -0.59 -17.35
N GLY A 17 5.99 -0.63 -16.06
CA GLY A 17 6.54 -1.84 -15.43
C GLY A 17 5.49 -2.90 -15.08
N TYR A 18 4.24 -2.46 -14.92
CA TYR A 18 3.08 -3.29 -14.67
C TYR A 18 1.83 -2.52 -15.08
N ALA A 19 0.69 -3.21 -15.15
CA ALA A 19 -0.59 -2.57 -15.45
C ALA A 19 -0.92 -1.54 -14.36
N SER A 20 -0.94 -0.25 -14.72
CA SER A 20 -1.22 0.82 -13.76
C SER A 20 -2.60 0.62 -13.12
N ILE A 21 -2.71 0.90 -11.82
CA ILE A 21 -3.97 0.91 -11.09
C ILE A 21 -4.34 2.37 -10.87
N CYS A 22 -5.48 2.78 -11.41
CA CYS A 22 -6.01 4.13 -11.34
C CYS A 22 -7.43 4.08 -10.73
N ALA A 23 -7.51 3.80 -9.44
CA ALA A 23 -8.74 3.41 -8.78
C ALA A 23 -9.37 4.57 -8.01
N SER A 24 -10.59 4.96 -8.36
CA SER A 24 -11.34 6.05 -7.71
C SER A 24 -12.45 5.52 -6.81
N GLY A 25 -12.64 6.14 -5.65
CA GLY A 25 -13.71 5.80 -4.70
C GLY A 25 -13.65 4.31 -4.30
N PRO A 26 -14.78 3.58 -4.31
CA PRO A 26 -14.81 2.16 -3.94
C PRO A 26 -13.92 1.25 -4.77
N HIS A 27 -13.46 1.66 -5.96
CA HIS A 27 -12.49 0.84 -6.69
C HIS A 27 -11.13 0.80 -5.99
N ALA A 28 -10.79 1.83 -5.20
CA ALA A 28 -9.52 1.91 -4.45
C ALA A 28 -9.40 0.84 -3.36
N THR A 29 -10.50 0.18 -2.97
CA THR A 29 -10.50 -0.96 -2.05
C THR A 29 -10.25 -2.29 -2.74
N THR A 30 -10.06 -2.31 -4.07
CA THR A 30 -9.66 -3.49 -4.84
C THR A 30 -8.19 -3.38 -5.22
N ILE A 31 -7.34 -4.19 -4.59
CA ILE A 31 -5.87 -4.08 -4.67
C ILE A 31 -5.35 -4.03 -6.12
N HIS A 32 -5.83 -4.90 -7.00
CA HIS A 32 -5.43 -4.92 -8.42
C HIS A 32 -6.56 -4.46 -9.35
N TRP A 33 -7.10 -3.26 -9.14
CA TRP A 33 -8.08 -2.66 -10.06
C TRP A 33 -7.43 -2.15 -11.35
N VAL A 34 -6.98 -3.06 -12.21
CA VAL A 34 -6.31 -2.74 -13.48
C VAL A 34 -7.27 -2.48 -14.64
N ARG A 35 -8.57 -2.74 -14.43
CA ARG A 35 -9.60 -2.45 -15.45
C ARG A 35 -9.73 -0.97 -15.69
N ASN A 36 -9.48 -0.16 -14.65
CA ASN A 36 -9.49 1.30 -14.70
C ASN A 36 -10.76 1.89 -15.32
N ASP A 37 -11.89 1.19 -15.21
CA ASP A 37 -13.20 1.70 -15.57
C ASP A 37 -13.89 2.35 -14.36
N GLY A 38 -14.96 3.06 -14.67
CA GLY A 38 -15.74 3.81 -13.71
C GLY A 38 -15.41 5.31 -13.71
N PRO A 39 -16.30 6.09 -13.09
CA PRO A 39 -16.16 7.54 -13.04
C PRO A 39 -15.19 7.97 -11.95
N VAL A 40 -14.43 9.03 -12.25
CA VAL A 40 -13.63 9.77 -11.26
C VAL A 40 -14.47 10.96 -10.80
N ARG A 41 -14.86 11.00 -9.52
CA ARG A 41 -15.81 12.00 -9.02
C ARG A 41 -15.17 12.90 -7.97
N ALA A 42 -15.57 14.17 -7.97
CA ALA A 42 -15.25 15.08 -6.89
C ALA A 42 -15.81 14.52 -5.56
N GLY A 43 -14.98 14.50 -4.53
CA GLY A 43 -15.27 13.88 -3.23
C GLY A 43 -14.54 12.56 -3.02
N ASP A 44 -14.23 11.83 -4.08
CA ASP A 44 -13.53 10.55 -4.00
C ASP A 44 -12.03 10.71 -3.71
N LEU A 45 -11.42 9.65 -3.19
CA LEU A 45 -9.98 9.42 -3.29
C LEU A 45 -9.65 8.70 -4.60
N LEU A 46 -8.49 9.00 -5.16
CA LEU A 46 -7.83 8.26 -6.21
C LEU A 46 -6.62 7.55 -5.60
N LEU A 47 -6.60 6.22 -5.65
CA LEU A 47 -5.38 5.43 -5.46
C LEU A 47 -4.74 5.21 -6.82
N LEU A 48 -3.54 5.76 -7.00
CA LEU A 48 -2.71 5.60 -8.19
C LEU A 48 -1.50 4.76 -7.81
N ASP A 49 -1.45 3.53 -8.30
CA ASP A 49 -0.29 2.66 -8.22
C ASP A 49 0.25 2.46 -9.64
N ALA A 50 1.44 3.02 -9.88
CA ALA A 50 2.02 3.06 -11.21
C ALA A 50 3.55 3.15 -11.18
N GLY A 51 4.14 2.39 -12.09
CA GLY A 51 5.58 2.23 -12.22
C GLY A 51 6.03 2.20 -13.67
N VAL A 52 7.27 2.58 -13.91
CA VAL A 52 7.89 2.49 -15.24
C VAL A 52 8.93 1.37 -15.27
N GLU A 53 9.04 0.69 -16.41
CA GLU A 53 10.20 -0.13 -16.72
C GLU A 53 11.21 0.73 -17.49
N THR A 54 12.42 0.80 -16.97
CA THR A 54 13.50 1.55 -17.60
C THR A 54 14.13 0.76 -18.76
N ARG A 55 14.94 1.42 -19.59
CA ARG A 55 15.69 0.76 -20.68
C ARG A 55 16.67 -0.33 -20.21
N ASN A 56 17.00 -0.37 -18.93
CA ASN A 56 17.83 -1.41 -18.33
C ASN A 56 16.99 -2.55 -17.74
N LEU A 57 15.68 -2.59 -18.03
CA LEU A 57 14.69 -3.56 -17.57
C LEU A 57 14.38 -3.52 -16.07
N TYR A 58 14.84 -2.50 -15.34
CA TYR A 58 14.46 -2.32 -13.94
C TYR A 58 13.12 -1.60 -13.83
N THR A 59 12.29 -2.09 -12.91
CA THR A 59 10.94 -1.59 -12.63
C THR A 59 10.96 -0.66 -11.42
N ALA A 60 10.27 0.47 -11.52
CA ALA A 60 9.87 1.29 -10.38
C ALA A 60 8.46 0.90 -9.93
N ASP A 61 8.14 1.08 -8.66
CA ASP A 61 6.81 0.80 -8.09
C ASP A 61 6.47 1.89 -7.07
N ILE A 62 5.39 2.64 -7.34
CA ILE A 62 5.00 3.80 -6.55
C ILE A 62 3.47 3.89 -6.47
N THR A 63 2.97 3.87 -5.23
CA THR A 63 1.58 4.15 -4.92
C THR A 63 1.38 5.50 -4.24
N ARG A 64 0.36 6.26 -4.66
CA ARG A 64 -0.11 7.50 -4.02
C ARG A 64 -1.62 7.55 -3.97
N THR A 65 -2.16 7.98 -2.83
CA THR A 65 -3.59 8.22 -2.64
C THR A 65 -3.86 9.72 -2.55
N LEU A 66 -4.73 10.24 -3.42
CA LEU A 66 -4.94 11.68 -3.61
C LEU A 66 -6.45 12.00 -3.62
N PRO A 67 -6.88 13.14 -3.03
CA PRO A 67 -8.27 13.56 -3.14
C PRO A 67 -8.53 14.13 -4.52
N VAL A 68 -9.54 13.60 -5.23
CA VAL A 68 -9.91 14.07 -6.58
C VAL A 68 -10.27 15.56 -6.58
N SER A 69 -10.88 16.05 -5.51
CA SER A 69 -11.23 17.47 -5.32
C SER A 69 -10.04 18.36 -4.96
N GLY A 70 -8.83 17.82 -4.84
CA GLY A 70 -7.61 18.56 -4.47
C GLY A 70 -7.46 18.88 -2.98
N ARG A 71 -8.43 18.51 -2.13
CA ARG A 71 -8.35 18.63 -0.66
C ARG A 71 -8.96 17.41 0.01
N PHE A 72 -8.25 16.85 0.99
CA PHE A 72 -8.77 15.77 1.82
C PHE A 72 -9.92 16.27 2.68
N THR A 73 -10.96 15.46 2.83
CA THR A 73 -11.91 15.61 3.94
C THR A 73 -11.23 15.24 5.25
N PRO A 74 -11.77 15.62 6.43
CA PRO A 74 -11.21 15.23 7.72
C PRO A 74 -11.04 13.71 7.87
N LEU A 75 -12.02 12.92 7.41
CA LEU A 75 -11.96 11.46 7.50
C LEU A 75 -10.91 10.87 6.55
N GLN A 76 -10.86 11.34 5.29
CA GLN A 76 -9.83 10.89 4.36
C GLN A 76 -8.42 11.24 4.87
N ARG A 77 -8.25 12.44 5.45
CA ARG A 77 -6.99 12.89 6.04
C ARG A 77 -6.59 11.99 7.21
N LYS A 78 -7.54 11.67 8.09
CA LYS A 78 -7.32 10.78 9.24
C LYS A 78 -6.79 9.40 8.81
N ILE A 79 -7.40 8.80 7.79
CA ILE A 79 -6.96 7.49 7.28
C ILE A 79 -5.61 7.60 6.55
N TYR A 80 -5.45 8.64 5.73
CA TYR A 80 -4.20 8.91 5.02
C TYR A 80 -3.01 9.07 5.97
N ASP A 81 -3.16 9.87 7.04
CA ASP A 81 -2.10 10.10 8.01
C ASP A 81 -1.70 8.80 8.73
N ALA A 82 -2.64 7.94 9.08
CA ALA A 82 -2.33 6.64 9.69
C ALA A 82 -1.51 5.73 8.77
N VAL A 83 -1.85 5.69 7.48
CA VAL A 83 -1.09 4.92 6.49
C VAL A 83 0.29 5.54 6.25
N TYR A 84 0.36 6.87 6.20
CA TYR A 84 1.63 7.59 6.05
C TYR A 84 2.56 7.36 7.23
N GLU A 85 2.07 7.45 8.46
CA GLU A 85 2.83 7.14 9.68
C GLU A 85 3.31 5.69 9.69
N ALA A 86 2.46 4.73 9.28
CA ALA A 86 2.85 3.33 9.16
C ALA A 86 3.94 3.11 8.10
N GLN A 87 3.90 3.85 6.98
CA GLN A 87 4.93 3.80 5.94
C GLN A 87 6.26 4.33 6.46
N GLU A 88 6.26 5.51 7.10
CA GLU A 88 7.46 6.11 7.67
C GLU A 88 8.08 5.21 8.75
N ALA A 89 7.26 4.61 9.62
CA ALA A 89 7.73 3.66 10.63
C ALA A 89 8.33 2.39 10.01
N GLY A 90 7.69 1.84 8.97
CA GLY A 90 8.22 0.72 8.21
C GLY A 90 9.57 1.06 7.55
N ILE A 91 9.68 2.21 6.88
CA ILE A 91 10.93 2.67 6.24
C ILE A 91 12.04 2.84 7.29
N ALA A 92 11.75 3.40 8.46
CA ALA A 92 12.74 3.71 9.49
C ALA A 92 13.49 2.47 10.00
N VAL A 93 12.89 1.28 9.92
CA VAL A 93 13.51 0.01 10.36
C VAL A 93 14.20 -0.76 9.23
N VAL A 94 14.08 -0.32 7.98
CA VAL A 94 14.79 -0.93 6.84
C VAL A 94 16.27 -0.57 6.89
N ARG A 95 17.11 -1.55 7.24
CA ARG A 95 18.56 -1.38 7.29
C ARG A 95 19.30 -2.73 7.18
N PRO A 96 20.57 -2.74 6.74
CA PRO A 96 21.39 -3.94 6.79
C PRO A 96 21.41 -4.57 8.19
N GLY A 97 21.25 -5.89 8.25
CA GLY A 97 21.20 -6.66 9.49
C GLY A 97 19.82 -6.78 10.14
N ALA A 98 18.81 -6.02 9.70
CA ALA A 98 17.43 -6.21 10.14
C ALA A 98 16.79 -7.43 9.45
N GLY A 99 15.88 -8.11 10.12
CA GLY A 99 15.07 -9.15 9.50
C GLY A 99 14.15 -8.57 8.42
N TYR A 100 13.96 -9.29 7.31
CA TYR A 100 13.12 -8.84 6.20
C TYR A 100 11.72 -8.45 6.66
N ARG A 101 11.10 -9.18 7.60
CA ARG A 101 9.72 -8.87 8.04
C ARG A 101 9.60 -7.68 8.99
N GLU A 102 10.70 -7.11 9.49
CA GLU A 102 10.64 -6.09 10.53
C GLU A 102 9.83 -4.86 10.07
N TYR A 103 10.03 -4.38 8.84
CA TYR A 103 9.26 -3.25 8.30
C TYR A 103 7.76 -3.54 8.21
N HIS A 104 7.39 -4.77 7.84
CA HIS A 104 6.00 -5.19 7.80
C HIS A 104 5.39 -5.21 9.21
N LEU A 105 6.09 -5.78 10.19
CA LEU A 105 5.61 -5.87 11.57
C LEU A 105 5.44 -4.47 12.18
N GLU A 106 6.38 -3.57 11.93
CA GLU A 106 6.34 -2.19 12.43
C GLU A 106 5.16 -1.42 11.84
N ALA A 107 4.99 -1.46 10.52
CA ALA A 107 3.84 -0.81 9.87
C ALA A 107 2.50 -1.40 10.35
N GLN A 108 2.39 -2.73 10.50
CA GLN A 108 1.17 -3.36 10.99
C GLN A 108 0.85 -2.97 12.44
N ARG A 109 1.87 -2.76 13.28
CA ARG A 109 1.68 -2.27 14.65
C ARG A 109 1.11 -0.85 14.66
N VAL A 110 1.69 0.07 13.89
CA VAL A 110 1.16 1.45 13.78
C VAL A 110 -0.28 1.47 13.28
N LEU A 111 -0.60 0.68 12.26
CA LEU A 111 -1.97 0.56 11.77
C LEU A 111 -2.91 -0.01 12.83
N ALA A 112 -2.49 -1.03 13.59
CA ALA A 112 -3.29 -1.59 14.68
C ALA A 112 -3.52 -0.57 15.81
N GLU A 113 -2.52 0.25 16.15
CA GLU A 113 -2.64 1.34 17.13
C GLU A 113 -3.71 2.35 16.71
N HIS A 114 -3.68 2.79 15.44
CA HIS A 114 -4.70 3.66 14.88
C HIS A 114 -6.09 3.03 14.91
N LEU A 115 -6.24 1.79 14.43
CA LEU A 115 -7.53 1.08 14.40
C LEU A 115 -8.14 0.88 15.79
N VAL A 116 -7.31 0.56 16.80
CA VAL A 116 -7.73 0.48 18.20
C VAL A 116 -8.13 1.85 18.73
N SER A 117 -7.33 2.89 18.48
CA SER A 117 -7.63 4.25 18.95
C SER A 117 -8.93 4.81 18.36
N TRP A 118 -9.32 4.35 17.17
CA TRP A 118 -10.57 4.73 16.51
C TRP A 118 -11.78 3.91 16.99
N GLY A 119 -11.56 2.93 17.87
CA GLY A 119 -12.61 2.06 18.40
C GLY A 119 -13.13 1.01 17.41
N LEU A 120 -12.43 0.76 16.29
CA LEU A 120 -12.86 -0.19 15.27
C LEU A 120 -12.67 -1.66 15.68
N LEU A 121 -11.96 -1.90 16.78
CA LEU A 121 -11.63 -3.22 17.30
C LEU A 121 -12.13 -3.43 18.75
N GLY A 122 -13.09 -2.62 19.19
CA GLY A 122 -13.61 -2.63 20.56
C GLY A 122 -12.55 -2.24 21.59
N ASP A 123 -12.66 -2.81 22.80
CA ASP A 123 -11.75 -2.52 23.93
C ASP A 123 -10.49 -3.41 23.94
N LEU A 124 -10.14 -4.04 22.81
CA LEU A 124 -8.95 -4.89 22.71
C LEU A 124 -7.67 -4.06 22.75
N SER A 125 -6.64 -4.57 23.43
CA SER A 125 -5.30 -3.99 23.34
C SER A 125 -4.68 -4.23 21.97
N VAL A 126 -3.75 -3.36 21.57
CA VAL A 126 -2.98 -3.49 20.32
C VAL A 126 -2.28 -4.84 20.23
N ASP A 127 -1.68 -5.31 21.33
CA ASP A 127 -1.01 -6.61 21.37
C ASP A 127 -1.99 -7.76 21.11
N LYS A 128 -3.21 -7.68 21.66
CA LYS A 128 -4.23 -8.71 21.44
C LYS A 128 -4.74 -8.68 20.00
N VAL A 129 -4.89 -7.50 19.42
CA VAL A 129 -5.25 -7.31 18.00
C VAL A 129 -4.21 -7.96 17.10
N LEU A 130 -2.92 -7.69 17.33
CA LEU A 130 -1.83 -8.23 16.53
C LEU A 130 -1.66 -9.75 16.71
N GLU A 131 -1.80 -10.26 17.93
CA GLU A 131 -1.79 -11.70 18.25
C GLU A 131 -2.86 -12.46 17.45
N LEU A 132 -4.07 -11.90 17.40
CA LEU A 132 -5.21 -12.47 16.69
C LEU A 132 -5.24 -12.12 15.19
N GLY A 133 -4.39 -11.18 14.75
CA GLY A 133 -4.34 -10.69 13.37
C GLY A 133 -5.62 -9.96 12.91
N LEU A 134 -6.37 -9.33 13.81
CA LEU A 134 -7.68 -8.74 13.49
C LEU A 134 -7.60 -7.54 12.53
N GLN A 135 -6.50 -6.79 12.58
CA GLN A 135 -6.23 -5.67 11.67
C GLN A 135 -6.14 -6.10 10.21
N ARG A 136 -5.82 -7.38 9.94
CA ARG A 136 -5.70 -7.93 8.58
C ARG A 136 -7.00 -7.90 7.78
N ARG A 137 -8.14 -7.63 8.44
CA ARG A 137 -9.39 -7.32 7.74
C ARG A 137 -9.24 -6.14 6.79
N TRP A 138 -8.47 -5.11 7.17
CA TRP A 138 -8.29 -3.89 6.39
C TRP A 138 -6.88 -3.74 5.81
N THR A 139 -5.93 -4.58 6.23
CA THR A 139 -4.57 -4.66 5.67
C THR A 139 -4.43 -5.92 4.80
N MET A 140 -5.02 -5.89 3.61
CA MET A 140 -5.27 -7.10 2.78
C MET A 140 -4.04 -7.71 2.10
N HIS A 141 -2.87 -7.08 2.20
CA HIS A 141 -1.63 -7.53 1.55
C HIS A 141 -0.40 -7.34 2.47
N GLY A 142 0.74 -7.89 2.04
CA GLY A 142 2.03 -7.61 2.67
C GLY A 142 2.43 -6.14 2.51
N THR A 143 3.22 -5.60 3.43
CA THR A 143 3.63 -4.19 3.41
C THR A 143 4.69 -3.88 2.32
N GLY A 144 5.08 -4.87 1.51
CA GLY A 144 6.06 -4.68 0.44
C GLY A 144 6.66 -5.98 -0.06
N HIS A 145 7.57 -5.84 -1.03
CA HIS A 145 8.30 -6.91 -1.70
C HIS A 145 9.66 -6.41 -2.20
N MET A 146 10.57 -7.33 -2.53
CA MET A 146 11.78 -6.96 -3.28
C MET A 146 11.40 -6.39 -4.66
N LEU A 147 12.20 -5.44 -5.14
CA LEU A 147 11.97 -4.72 -6.38
C LEU A 147 13.26 -4.73 -7.21
N GLY A 148 13.14 -5.06 -8.49
CA GLY A 148 14.30 -5.18 -9.37
C GLY A 148 13.90 -5.18 -10.84
N ILE A 149 14.33 -6.22 -11.57
CA ILE A 149 13.94 -6.39 -12.97
C ILE A 149 12.43 -6.66 -13.05
N ASP A 150 11.96 -7.62 -12.26
CA ASP A 150 10.54 -7.85 -12.03
C ASP A 150 10.00 -6.92 -10.94
N VAL A 151 8.74 -6.50 -11.06
CA VAL A 151 8.06 -5.70 -10.02
C VAL A 151 8.04 -6.43 -8.67
N HIS A 152 7.62 -7.70 -8.70
CA HIS A 152 7.74 -8.63 -7.58
C HIS A 152 9.01 -9.47 -7.73
N ASP A 153 10.16 -8.85 -7.52
CA ASP A 153 11.44 -9.54 -7.63
C ASP A 153 11.57 -10.62 -6.54
N CYS A 154 12.36 -11.66 -6.81
CA CYS A 154 12.61 -12.77 -5.89
C CYS A 154 11.33 -13.48 -5.38
N ALA A 155 10.15 -13.33 -6.01
CA ALA A 155 8.90 -13.92 -5.50
C ALA A 155 8.94 -15.46 -5.40
N ALA A 156 9.80 -16.12 -6.18
CA ALA A 156 10.05 -17.56 -6.14
C ALA A 156 11.25 -17.97 -5.27
N ALA A 157 11.87 -17.02 -4.56
CA ALA A 157 12.97 -17.32 -3.64
C ALA A 157 12.48 -18.19 -2.47
N ARG A 158 13.41 -18.97 -1.91
CA ARG A 158 13.11 -19.80 -0.74
C ARG A 158 12.80 -18.93 0.47
N THR A 159 11.84 -19.34 1.29
CA THR A 159 11.40 -18.61 2.48
C THR A 159 12.56 -18.20 3.38
N GLU A 160 13.50 -19.10 3.62
CA GLU A 160 14.65 -18.89 4.52
C GLU A 160 15.63 -17.83 3.98
N MET A 161 15.64 -17.64 2.65
CA MET A 161 16.49 -16.66 1.97
C MET A 161 15.77 -15.33 1.72
N TYR A 162 14.45 -15.30 1.90
CA TYR A 162 13.62 -14.15 1.59
C TYR A 162 12.80 -13.70 2.81
N VAL A 163 11.63 -14.29 3.01
CA VAL A 163 10.68 -13.86 4.05
C VAL A 163 11.26 -14.00 5.46
N GLU A 164 12.11 -15.00 5.73
CA GLU A 164 12.81 -15.18 7.00
C GLU A 164 14.27 -14.70 6.96
N GLY A 165 14.68 -14.11 5.83
CA GLY A 165 16.04 -13.65 5.61
C GLY A 165 16.37 -12.35 6.35
N THR A 166 17.65 -12.01 6.33
CA THR A 166 18.20 -10.75 6.83
C THR A 166 18.49 -9.82 5.66
N LEU A 167 18.18 -8.53 5.83
CA LEU A 167 18.49 -7.52 4.84
C LEU A 167 19.99 -7.28 4.75
N GLU A 168 20.51 -7.22 3.52
CA GLU A 168 21.92 -6.94 3.22
C GLU A 168 22.06 -5.67 2.36
N PRO A 169 23.23 -4.99 2.41
CA PRO A 169 23.47 -3.84 1.53
C PRO A 169 23.29 -4.21 0.06
N GLY A 170 22.52 -3.39 -0.68
CA GLY A 170 22.25 -3.60 -2.10
C GLY A 170 20.88 -4.22 -2.40
N MET A 171 20.17 -4.75 -1.40
CA MET A 171 18.77 -5.13 -1.55
C MET A 171 17.89 -3.90 -1.76
N VAL A 172 16.85 -4.03 -2.59
CA VAL A 172 15.88 -2.99 -2.93
C VAL A 172 14.49 -3.56 -2.74
N LEU A 173 13.62 -2.83 -2.04
CA LEU A 173 12.27 -3.27 -1.69
C LEU A 173 11.30 -2.09 -1.62
N THR A 174 10.01 -2.39 -1.77
CA THR A 174 8.91 -1.46 -1.55
C THR A 174 8.53 -1.39 -0.07
N VAL A 175 7.91 -0.27 0.33
CA VAL A 175 7.22 -0.11 1.62
C VAL A 175 5.88 0.59 1.37
N GLU A 176 4.81 -0.19 1.42
CA GLU A 176 3.48 0.12 0.89
C GLU A 176 2.37 -0.39 1.83
N PRO A 177 2.30 0.07 3.09
CA PRO A 177 1.14 -0.24 3.92
C PRO A 177 -0.13 0.38 3.31
N GLY A 178 -1.29 -0.22 3.60
CA GLY A 178 -2.58 0.27 3.15
C GLY A 178 -3.71 -0.11 4.11
N LEU A 179 -4.74 0.73 4.13
CA LEU A 179 -6.03 0.47 4.80
C LEU A 179 -7.14 0.54 3.77
N TYR A 180 -7.92 -0.52 3.68
CA TYR A 180 -8.98 -0.68 2.68
C TYR A 180 -10.28 -1.06 3.37
N PHE A 181 -11.27 -0.16 3.34
CA PHE A 181 -12.57 -0.35 3.96
C PHE A 181 -13.61 -0.59 2.86
N GLN A 182 -13.97 -1.84 2.61
CA GLN A 182 -14.92 -2.18 1.55
C GLN A 182 -16.27 -1.46 1.74
N ALA A 183 -16.93 -1.11 0.63
CA ALA A 183 -18.19 -0.38 0.65
C ALA A 183 -19.31 -1.13 1.42
N ASP A 184 -19.22 -2.46 1.49
CA ASP A 184 -20.16 -3.36 2.17
C ASP A 184 -19.67 -3.83 3.56
N ASP A 185 -18.58 -3.26 4.08
CA ASP A 185 -18.06 -3.63 5.40
C ASP A 185 -18.95 -3.08 6.54
N LEU A 186 -19.90 -3.91 6.98
CA LEU A 186 -20.80 -3.60 8.09
C LEU A 186 -20.11 -3.55 9.46
N THR A 187 -18.82 -3.90 9.54
CA THR A 187 -18.06 -3.91 10.80
C THR A 187 -17.41 -2.56 11.13
N VAL A 188 -17.48 -1.59 10.22
CA VAL A 188 -17.07 -0.20 10.44
C VAL A 188 -18.26 0.78 10.30
N PRO A 189 -18.19 1.99 10.88
CA PRO A 189 -19.18 3.04 10.65
C PRO A 189 -19.32 3.36 9.17
N GLU A 190 -20.53 3.74 8.74
CA GLU A 190 -20.87 3.97 7.33
C GLU A 190 -19.91 4.94 6.61
N GLU A 191 -19.44 5.97 7.33
CA GLU A 191 -18.53 6.98 6.80
C GLU A 191 -17.15 6.42 6.36
N TYR A 192 -16.71 5.27 6.90
CA TYR A 192 -15.43 4.64 6.51
C TYR A 192 -15.54 3.81 5.23
N ARG A 193 -16.75 3.47 4.79
CA ARG A 193 -16.97 2.47 3.74
C ARG A 193 -16.79 3.07 2.35
N GLY A 194 -15.93 2.46 1.54
CA GLY A 194 -15.70 2.83 0.13
C GLY A 194 -14.50 3.75 -0.05
#